data_AF-A0A2U2BRL3-F1
#
_entry.id   AF-A0A2U2BRL3-F1
#
_cell.length_a   1.000
_cell.length_b   1.000
_cell.length_c   1.000
_cell.angle_alpha   90.00
_cell.angle_beta   90.00
_cell.angle_gamma   90.00
#
_symmetry.space_group_name_H-M   'P 1'
#
loop_
_entity.id
_entity.type
_entity.pdbx_description
1 polymer ?
#
loop_
_entity_poly.entity_id
_entity_poly.type
_entity_poly.pdbx_seq_one_letter_code
_entity_poly.pdbx_strand_id
1 'polypeptide(L)'
;MNSGASPATVRFNALRAVFFFLDLFRKRPVSFVWLSVYHVAAYAAVALASVAAVGLYGPEYADALVALEEDPGVASGVEMAAAEVRYSIATTLASLASMLVLLFVEAAWLRLMVRGEVRIAPRWGDEGRVFLAGLVIGGLIGIAGLFGFVVNLFVIGIAAAAGGALAAAIVGVFVSAGLAGLLVWLGVRLSPLAALSLLRRRFAFGEAFAGTAGIFWPLMGAWFVATLAWCVLGAAAFLAVLSAPGPLGDAYLSGFRFDDPTAPLRAYAAALESREALRLTAVAAVVMQLVQLPAVLAWRGIGARAALAIAARRDAAPVTEEASDA
;
A
#
# COMPACT_ATOMS: atom_id res chain seq x y z
N MET A 1 -3.89 50.28 -13.97
CA MET A 1 -4.92 49.89 -12.98
C MET A 1 -4.70 48.43 -12.62
N ASN A 2 -3.92 48.19 -11.56
CA ASN A 2 -3.70 46.86 -11.01
C ASN A 2 -4.95 46.46 -10.22
N SER A 3 -5.70 45.48 -10.73
CA SER A 3 -6.74 44.82 -9.95
C SER A 3 -6.06 44.05 -8.82
N GLY A 4 -6.13 44.62 -7.61
CA GLY A 4 -5.74 44.00 -6.35
C GLY A 4 -6.63 42.80 -6.02
N ALA A 5 -6.55 41.75 -6.82
CA ALA A 5 -7.07 40.45 -6.42
C ALA A 5 -6.12 39.91 -5.35
N SER A 6 -6.55 40.01 -4.08
CA SER A 6 -5.94 39.26 -2.98
C SER A 6 -5.72 37.82 -3.45
N PRO A 7 -4.52 37.24 -3.31
CA PRO A 7 -4.23 35.90 -3.80
C PRO A 7 -5.23 34.95 -3.15
N ALA A 8 -6.21 34.50 -3.92
CA ALA A 8 -7.26 33.63 -3.41
C ALA A 8 -6.57 32.43 -2.78
N THR A 9 -6.64 32.34 -1.44
CA THR A 9 -5.96 31.28 -0.70
C THR A 9 -6.42 29.95 -1.29
N VAL A 10 -5.53 29.22 -1.96
CA VAL A 10 -5.86 27.93 -2.54
C VAL A 10 -6.15 26.98 -1.38
N ARG A 11 -7.44 26.86 -1.03
CA ARG A 11 -7.92 25.95 0.00
C ARG A 11 -7.88 24.53 -0.56
N PHE A 12 -7.23 23.64 0.17
CA PHE A 12 -7.25 22.21 -0.16
C PHE A 12 -8.68 21.69 0.00
N ASN A 13 -9.16 20.94 -0.99
CA ASN A 13 -10.49 20.36 -1.01
C ASN A 13 -10.36 18.84 -1.15
N ALA A 14 -10.93 18.10 -0.19
CA ALA A 14 -10.79 16.65 -0.10
C ALA A 14 -11.32 15.92 -1.34
N LEU A 15 -12.53 16.24 -1.79
CA LEU A 15 -13.14 15.60 -2.96
C LEU A 15 -12.36 15.89 -4.24
N ARG A 16 -11.90 17.13 -4.43
CA ARG A 16 -11.01 17.47 -5.57
C ARG A 16 -9.67 16.74 -5.51
N ALA A 17 -9.21 16.35 -4.32
CA ALA A 17 -8.00 15.57 -4.14
C ALA A 17 -8.21 14.10 -4.51
N VAL A 18 -9.28 13.48 -4.02
CA VAL A 18 -9.68 12.10 -4.35
C VAL A 18 -9.88 11.94 -5.85
N PHE A 19 -10.62 12.87 -6.48
CA PHE A 19 -10.92 12.81 -7.92
C PHE A 19 -9.90 13.52 -8.82
N PHE A 20 -8.71 13.83 -8.31
CA PHE A 20 -7.70 14.56 -9.08
C PHE A 20 -7.31 13.85 -10.39
N PHE A 21 -7.32 12.52 -10.38
CA PHE A 21 -7.01 11.72 -11.56
C PHE A 21 -8.02 11.95 -12.71
N LEU A 22 -9.28 12.34 -12.42
CA LEU A 22 -10.27 12.69 -13.44
C LEU A 22 -9.92 14.03 -14.11
N ASP A 23 -9.47 15.03 -13.34
CA ASP A 23 -8.97 16.28 -13.90
C ASP A 23 -7.75 16.03 -14.80
N LEU A 24 -6.89 15.10 -14.38
CA LEU A 24 -5.71 14.70 -15.14
C LEU A 24 -6.10 14.00 -16.45
N PHE A 25 -7.06 13.07 -16.41
CA PHE A 25 -7.61 12.42 -17.61
C PHE A 25 -8.17 13.44 -18.60
N ARG A 26 -8.97 14.41 -18.11
CA ARG A 26 -9.54 15.48 -18.96
C ARG A 26 -8.48 16.34 -19.62
N LYS A 27 -7.42 16.72 -18.88
CA LYS A 27 -6.36 17.59 -19.39
C LYS A 27 -5.34 16.86 -20.26
N ARG A 28 -5.12 15.56 -20.01
CA ARG A 28 -4.03 14.77 -20.60
C ARG A 28 -4.48 13.32 -20.85
N PRO A 29 -5.49 13.10 -21.72
CA PRO A 29 -6.13 11.79 -21.87
C PRO A 29 -5.16 10.73 -22.40
N VAL A 30 -4.36 11.05 -23.42
CA VAL A 30 -3.38 10.12 -24.02
C VAL A 30 -2.34 9.68 -22.99
N SER A 31 -1.79 10.64 -22.24
CA SER A 31 -0.83 10.40 -21.17
C SER A 31 -1.38 9.50 -20.08
N PHE A 32 -2.63 9.75 -19.68
CA PHE A 32 -3.32 8.99 -18.65
C PHE A 32 -3.59 7.55 -19.10
N VAL A 33 -4.12 7.37 -20.31
CA VAL A 33 -4.41 6.04 -20.88
C VAL A 33 -3.13 5.24 -21.03
N TRP A 34 -2.09 5.84 -21.60
CA TRP A 34 -0.79 5.18 -21.77
C TRP A 34 -0.20 4.71 -20.44
N LEU A 35 -0.24 5.56 -19.41
CA LEU A 35 0.29 5.20 -18.10
C LEU A 35 -0.59 4.19 -17.35
N SER A 36 -1.90 4.18 -17.62
CA SER A 36 -2.83 3.16 -17.11
C SER A 36 -2.55 1.79 -17.73
N VAL A 37 -2.33 1.74 -19.05
CA VAL A 37 -1.92 0.51 -19.75
C VAL A 37 -0.59 0.02 -19.19
N TYR A 38 0.40 0.91 -19.04
CA TYR A 38 1.68 0.55 -18.43
C TYR A 38 1.52 0.02 -17.01
N HIS A 39 0.71 0.67 -16.17
CA HIS A 39 0.43 0.24 -14.80
C HIS A 39 -0.13 -1.19 -14.80
N VAL A 40 -1.20 -1.44 -15.57
CA VAL A 40 -1.85 -2.75 -15.62
C VAL A 40 -0.88 -3.80 -16.16
N ALA A 41 -0.15 -3.51 -17.24
CA ALA A 41 0.81 -4.44 -17.82
C ALA A 41 1.96 -4.78 -16.85
N ALA A 42 2.49 -3.77 -16.15
CA ALA A 42 3.59 -3.97 -15.21
C ALA A 42 3.16 -4.83 -14.01
N TYR A 43 1.98 -4.56 -13.43
CA TYR A 43 1.47 -5.39 -12.35
C TYR A 43 1.02 -6.77 -12.81
N ALA A 44 0.46 -6.89 -14.02
CA ALA A 44 0.14 -8.19 -14.61
C ALA A 44 1.40 -9.04 -14.79
N ALA A 45 2.50 -8.45 -15.28
CA ALA A 45 3.77 -9.15 -15.42
C ALA A 45 4.29 -9.67 -14.09
N VAL A 46 4.20 -8.87 -13.02
CA VAL A 46 4.61 -9.31 -11.68
C VAL A 46 3.65 -10.39 -11.13
N ALA A 47 2.34 -10.21 -11.26
CA ALA A 47 1.38 -11.21 -10.83
C ALA A 47 1.61 -12.56 -11.52
N LEU A 48 1.89 -12.53 -12.83
CA LEU A 48 2.23 -13.72 -13.61
C LEU A 48 3.56 -14.33 -13.17
N ALA A 49 4.57 -13.52 -12.85
CA ALA A 49 5.84 -14.01 -12.29
C ALA A 49 5.63 -14.68 -10.93
N SER A 50 4.80 -14.11 -10.06
CA SER A 50 4.43 -14.71 -8.78
C SER A 50 3.67 -16.03 -8.98
N VAL A 51 2.69 -16.08 -9.88
CA VAL A 51 1.96 -17.32 -10.22
C VAL A 51 2.90 -18.36 -10.81
N ALA A 52 3.87 -17.97 -11.64
CA ALA A 52 4.87 -18.87 -12.18
C ALA A 52 5.78 -19.43 -11.09
N ALA A 53 6.26 -18.59 -10.16
CA ALA A 53 7.04 -19.04 -9.01
C ALA A 53 6.25 -20.05 -8.15
N VAL A 54 4.98 -19.77 -7.90
CA VAL A 54 4.07 -20.69 -7.19
C VAL A 54 3.86 -21.98 -7.99
N GLY A 55 3.69 -21.92 -9.32
CA GLY A 55 3.53 -23.13 -10.13
C GLY A 55 4.80 -23.98 -10.25
N LEU A 56 5.99 -23.39 -10.09
CA LEU A 56 7.28 -24.07 -10.12
C LEU A 56 7.59 -24.82 -8.82
N TYR A 57 7.34 -24.18 -7.67
CA TYR A 57 7.73 -24.71 -6.35
C TYR A 57 6.54 -25.15 -5.47
N GLY A 58 5.32 -24.79 -5.86
CA GLY A 58 4.10 -25.11 -5.13
C GLY A 58 3.81 -26.61 -5.05
N PRO A 59 3.89 -27.38 -6.15
CA PRO A 59 3.67 -28.83 -6.10
C PRO A 59 4.63 -29.55 -5.16
N GLU A 60 5.92 -29.23 -5.22
CA GLU A 60 6.92 -29.80 -4.31
C GLU A 60 6.62 -29.49 -2.83
N TYR A 61 6.17 -28.26 -2.55
CA TYR A 61 5.77 -27.87 -1.20
C TYR A 61 4.47 -28.56 -0.75
N ALA A 62 3.51 -28.74 -1.67
CA ALA A 62 2.27 -29.47 -1.42
C ALA A 62 2.53 -30.96 -1.10
N ASP A 63 3.37 -31.62 -1.91
CA ASP A 63 3.77 -33.02 -1.70
C ASP A 63 4.43 -33.21 -0.32
N ALA A 64 5.33 -32.29 0.06
CA ALA A 64 6.01 -32.35 1.35
C ALA A 64 5.07 -32.08 2.54
N LEU A 65 4.04 -31.24 2.36
CA LEU A 65 2.99 -31.05 3.37
C LEU A 65 2.17 -32.32 3.59
N VAL A 66 1.77 -33.00 2.51
CA VAL A 66 1.02 -34.26 2.58
C VAL A 66 1.87 -35.35 3.23
N ALA A 67 3.14 -35.48 2.84
CA ALA A 67 4.05 -36.47 3.42
C ALA A 67 4.25 -36.27 4.94
N LEU A 68 4.32 -35.02 5.40
CA LEU A 68 4.41 -34.70 6.83
C LEU A 68 3.11 -35.04 7.59
N GLU A 69 1.95 -34.86 6.96
CA GLU A 69 0.66 -35.24 7.53
C GLU A 69 0.53 -36.76 7.65
N GLU A 70 1.00 -37.52 6.66
CA GLU A 70 0.94 -38.99 6.63
C GLU A 70 1.94 -39.65 7.61
N ASP A 71 3.15 -39.12 7.72
CA ASP A 71 4.18 -39.61 8.65
C ASP A 71 4.91 -38.43 9.31
N PRO A 72 4.53 -38.01 10.54
CA PRO A 72 5.12 -36.84 11.21
C PRO A 72 6.52 -37.11 11.81
N GLY A 73 7.37 -37.84 11.08
CA GLY A 73 8.75 -38.14 11.43
C GLY A 73 9.74 -36.99 11.20
N VAL A 74 10.96 -37.16 11.71
CA VAL A 74 12.05 -36.18 11.51
C VAL A 74 12.43 -36.06 10.04
N ALA A 75 12.38 -37.15 9.27
CA ALA A 75 12.76 -37.16 7.86
C ALA A 75 11.78 -36.33 7.00
N SER A 76 10.47 -36.57 7.13
CA SER A 76 9.42 -35.78 6.46
C SER A 76 9.43 -34.31 6.91
N GLY A 77 9.76 -34.05 8.19
CA GLY A 77 9.98 -32.68 8.68
C GLY A 77 11.14 -31.96 7.99
N VAL A 78 12.26 -32.65 7.72
CA VAL A 78 13.41 -32.07 7.01
C VAL A 78 13.08 -31.82 5.54
N GLU A 79 12.35 -32.73 4.89
CA GLU A 79 11.91 -32.57 3.51
C GLU A 79 10.95 -31.39 3.35
N MET A 80 9.98 -31.26 4.27
CA MET A 80 9.05 -30.14 4.33
C MET A 80 9.78 -28.81 4.53
N ALA A 81 10.71 -28.74 5.48
CA ALA A 81 11.51 -27.53 5.69
C ALA A 81 12.33 -27.15 4.44
N ALA A 82 12.89 -28.13 3.73
CA ALA A 82 13.66 -27.86 2.52
C ALA A 82 12.77 -27.34 1.37
N ALA A 83 11.58 -27.91 1.19
CA ALA A 83 10.59 -27.45 0.21
C ALA A 83 10.06 -26.05 0.56
N GLU A 84 9.76 -25.79 1.83
CA GLU A 84 9.34 -24.49 2.33
C GLU A 84 10.39 -23.41 2.04
N VAL A 85 11.66 -23.69 2.29
CA VAL A 85 12.76 -22.75 2.02
C VAL A 85 12.82 -22.39 0.52
N ARG A 86 12.72 -23.37 -0.38
CA ARG A 86 12.71 -23.11 -1.83
C ARG A 86 11.50 -22.27 -2.25
N TYR A 87 10.31 -22.66 -1.81
CA TYR A 87 9.07 -21.93 -2.06
C TYR A 87 9.13 -20.48 -1.54
N SER A 88 9.61 -20.30 -0.31
CA SER A 88 9.74 -19.01 0.36
C SER A 88 10.75 -18.10 -0.32
N ILE A 89 11.92 -18.63 -0.74
CA ILE A 89 12.90 -17.86 -1.52
C ILE A 89 12.28 -17.40 -2.84
N ALA A 90 11.63 -18.29 -3.58
CA ALA A 90 11.03 -17.97 -4.87
C ALA A 90 9.95 -16.89 -4.77
N THR A 91 9.02 -17.04 -3.82
CA THR A 91 7.96 -16.06 -3.58
C THR A 91 8.50 -14.73 -3.05
N THR A 92 9.50 -14.75 -2.16
CA THR A 92 10.16 -13.54 -1.65
C THR A 92 10.84 -12.76 -2.77
N LEU A 93 11.57 -13.44 -3.67
CA LEU A 93 12.20 -12.78 -4.81
C LEU A 93 11.16 -12.16 -5.75
N ALA A 94 10.04 -12.85 -5.99
CA ALA A 94 8.91 -12.29 -6.76
C ALA A 94 8.30 -11.06 -6.07
N SER A 95 8.15 -11.08 -4.75
CA SER A 95 7.70 -9.93 -3.97
C SER A 95 8.67 -8.75 -4.05
N LEU A 96 9.99 -8.98 -3.95
CA LEU A 96 10.99 -7.93 -4.11
C LEU A 96 10.95 -7.31 -5.52
N ALA A 97 10.81 -8.13 -6.56
CA ALA A 97 10.61 -7.65 -7.92
C ALA A 97 9.33 -6.80 -8.04
N SER A 98 8.26 -7.20 -7.35
CA SER A 98 7.00 -6.44 -7.29
C SER A 98 7.17 -5.05 -6.68
N MET A 99 7.98 -4.93 -5.61
CA MET A 99 8.24 -3.65 -4.96
C MET A 99 9.00 -2.69 -5.88
N LEU A 100 9.95 -3.21 -6.67
CA LEU A 100 10.66 -2.39 -7.66
C LEU A 100 9.72 -1.89 -8.76
N VAL A 101 8.87 -2.76 -9.29
CA VAL A 101 7.87 -2.37 -10.30
C VAL A 101 6.90 -1.33 -9.73
N LEU A 102 6.40 -1.55 -8.52
CA LEU A 102 5.54 -0.62 -7.80
C LEU A 102 6.20 0.76 -7.69
N LEU A 103 7.49 0.81 -7.32
CA LEU A 103 8.26 2.05 -7.21
C LEU A 103 8.33 2.81 -8.53
N PHE A 104 8.64 2.14 -9.64
CA PHE A 104 8.73 2.79 -10.96
C PHE A 104 7.37 3.34 -11.39
N VAL A 105 6.31 2.56 -11.20
CA VAL A 105 4.94 2.96 -11.53
C VAL A 105 4.49 4.14 -10.66
N GLU A 106 4.78 4.10 -9.36
CA GLU A 106 4.50 5.18 -8.41
C GLU A 106 5.18 6.49 -8.84
N ALA A 107 6.48 6.44 -9.12
CA ALA A 107 7.24 7.60 -9.57
C ALA A 107 6.72 8.17 -10.90
N ALA A 108 6.34 7.31 -11.85
CA ALA A 108 5.78 7.73 -13.12
C ALA A 108 4.43 8.46 -12.95
N TRP A 109 3.53 7.92 -12.11
CA TRP A 109 2.25 8.56 -11.81
C TRP A 109 2.43 9.89 -11.09
N LEU A 110 3.28 9.93 -10.06
CA LEU A 110 3.52 11.17 -9.32
C LEU A 110 4.16 12.24 -10.21
N ARG A 111 5.10 11.90 -11.10
CA ARG A 111 5.66 12.83 -12.10
C ARG A 111 4.58 13.43 -12.99
N LEU A 112 3.68 12.60 -13.52
CA LEU A 112 2.57 13.06 -14.34
C LEU A 112 1.64 13.98 -13.54
N MET A 113 1.35 13.63 -12.28
CA MET A 113 0.45 14.37 -11.42
C MET A 113 1.00 15.72 -10.94
N VAL A 114 2.29 15.81 -10.57
CA VAL A 114 2.87 17.03 -9.97
C VAL A 114 3.62 17.90 -10.97
N ARG A 115 4.21 17.32 -12.02
CA ARG A 115 4.97 18.06 -13.04
C ARG A 115 4.33 18.00 -14.44
N GLY A 116 3.39 17.09 -14.67
CA GLY A 116 2.86 16.87 -16.01
C GLY A 116 3.86 16.20 -16.95
N GLU A 117 4.81 15.41 -16.44
CA GLU A 117 5.78 14.71 -17.28
C GLU A 117 5.34 13.26 -17.51
N VAL A 118 5.25 12.84 -18.77
CA VAL A 118 4.97 11.43 -19.13
C VAL A 118 6.27 10.76 -19.50
N ARG A 119 6.81 9.96 -18.59
CA ARG A 119 8.01 9.17 -18.87
C ARG A 119 8.02 7.90 -18.03
N ILE A 120 8.13 6.78 -18.73
CA ILE A 120 8.18 5.43 -18.15
C ILE A 120 9.62 5.04 -17.80
N ALA A 121 10.59 5.47 -18.61
CA ALA A 121 11.99 5.14 -18.39
C ALA A 121 12.48 5.65 -17.01
N PRO A 122 13.23 4.83 -16.25
CA PRO A 122 13.77 5.20 -14.95
C PRO A 122 14.61 6.48 -15.00
N ARG A 123 14.48 7.31 -13.98
CA ARG A 123 15.38 8.43 -13.68
C ARG A 123 15.83 8.28 -12.24
N TRP A 124 16.84 7.45 -11.98
CA TRP A 124 17.32 7.08 -10.65
C TRP A 124 17.22 8.14 -9.53
N GLY A 125 17.40 9.43 -9.82
CA GLY A 125 17.08 10.51 -8.87
C GLY A 125 15.60 10.67 -8.47
N ASP A 126 14.63 10.60 -9.39
CA ASP A 126 13.19 10.67 -9.08
C ASP A 126 12.71 9.40 -8.37
N GLU A 127 13.01 8.22 -8.91
CA GLU A 127 12.68 6.94 -8.27
C GLU A 127 13.36 6.80 -6.91
N GLY A 128 14.63 7.19 -6.78
CA GLY A 128 15.34 7.19 -5.50
C GLY A 128 14.69 8.10 -4.45
N ARG A 129 14.11 9.23 -4.85
CA ARG A 129 13.36 10.12 -3.93
C ARG A 129 12.04 9.48 -3.49
N VAL A 130 11.32 8.82 -4.39
CA VAL A 130 10.08 8.10 -4.04
C VAL A 130 10.40 6.92 -3.13
N PHE A 131 11.47 6.18 -3.43
CA PHE A 131 11.95 5.08 -2.60
C PHE A 131 12.33 5.56 -1.20
N LEU A 132 13.16 6.61 -1.11
CA LEU A 132 13.58 7.18 0.17
C LEU A 132 12.38 7.72 0.96
N ALA A 133 11.42 8.37 0.29
CA ALA A 133 10.18 8.80 0.94
C ALA A 133 9.38 7.61 1.48
N GLY A 134 9.23 6.55 0.69
CA GLY A 134 8.58 5.30 1.11
C GLY A 134 9.30 4.64 2.28
N LEU A 135 10.64 4.59 2.26
CA LEU A 135 11.48 4.05 3.31
C LEU A 135 11.34 4.85 4.61
N VAL A 136 11.31 6.19 4.53
CA VAL A 136 11.14 7.05 5.70
C VAL A 136 9.72 6.90 6.27
N ILE A 137 8.69 6.91 5.43
CA ILE A 137 7.31 6.73 5.89
C ILE A 137 7.12 5.34 6.49
N GLY A 138 7.48 4.29 5.76
CA GLY A 138 7.36 2.90 6.19
C GLY A 138 8.23 2.59 7.39
N GLY A 139 9.46 3.11 7.44
CA GLY A 139 10.38 2.96 8.55
C GLY A 139 9.87 3.67 9.81
N LEU A 140 9.40 4.91 9.72
CA LEU A 140 8.84 5.64 10.86
C LEU A 140 7.55 4.99 11.37
N ILE A 141 6.63 4.62 10.47
CA ILE A 141 5.39 3.92 10.84
C ILE A 141 5.70 2.55 11.44
N GLY A 142 6.65 1.81 10.86
CA GLY A 142 7.07 0.48 11.35
C GLY A 142 7.72 0.54 12.72
N ILE A 143 8.66 1.46 12.94
CA ILE A 143 9.31 1.68 14.24
C ILE A 143 8.27 2.15 15.27
N ALA A 144 7.41 3.11 14.93
CA ALA A 144 6.36 3.59 15.83
C ALA A 144 5.35 2.49 16.17
N GLY A 145 5.00 1.65 15.20
CA GLY A 145 4.11 0.50 15.38
C GLY A 145 4.72 -0.56 16.28
N LEU A 146 5.98 -0.94 16.05
CA LEU A 146 6.71 -1.92 16.87
C LEU A 146 6.90 -1.41 18.30
N PHE A 147 7.39 -0.18 18.45
CA PHE A 147 7.56 0.44 19.77
C PHE A 147 6.21 0.56 20.49
N GLY A 148 5.18 1.03 19.80
CA GLY A 148 3.82 1.13 20.33
C GLY A 148 3.26 -0.23 20.75
N PHE A 149 3.52 -1.29 19.99
CA PHE A 149 3.11 -2.65 20.33
C PHE A 149 3.80 -3.15 21.60
N VAL A 150 5.12 -2.97 21.73
CA VAL A 150 5.87 -3.32 22.94
C VAL A 150 5.36 -2.55 24.16
N VAL A 151 5.16 -1.24 24.03
CA VAL A 151 4.58 -0.40 25.09
C VAL A 151 3.17 -0.88 25.46
N ASN A 152 2.35 -1.20 24.47
CA ASN A 152 0.99 -1.69 24.71
C ASN A 152 1.00 -3.00 25.52
N LEU A 153 1.82 -3.99 25.13
CA LEU A 153 1.97 -5.23 25.89
C LEU A 153 2.42 -4.97 27.34
N PHE A 154 3.37 -4.06 27.53
CA PHE A 154 3.87 -3.71 28.86
C PHE A 154 2.78 -3.06 29.73
N VAL A 155 2.04 -2.10 29.20
CA VAL A 155 0.97 -1.40 29.92
C VAL A 155 -0.21 -2.34 30.22
N ILE A 156 -0.57 -3.23 29.28
CA ILE A 156 -1.55 -4.30 29.51
C ILE A 156 -1.09 -5.22 30.64
N GLY A 157 0.20 -5.61 30.66
CA GLY A 157 0.78 -6.45 31.72
C GLY A 157 0.70 -5.81 33.10
N ILE A 158 1.03 -4.52 33.22
CA ILE A 158 0.89 -3.76 34.47
C ILE A 158 -0.57 -3.70 34.92
N ALA A 159 -1.48 -3.38 33.99
CA ALA A 159 -2.91 -3.29 34.28
C ALA A 159 -3.49 -4.64 34.73
N ALA A 160 -3.05 -5.74 34.11
CA ALA A 160 -3.42 -7.09 34.51
C ALA A 160 -2.96 -7.42 35.92
N ALA A 161 -1.71 -7.06 36.26
CA ALA A 161 -1.14 -7.29 37.58
C ALA A 161 -1.82 -6.45 38.68
N ALA A 162 -2.23 -5.21 38.38
CA ALA A 162 -2.79 -4.28 39.36
C ALA A 162 -4.33 -4.39 39.51
N GLY A 163 -5.05 -4.69 38.43
CA GLY A 163 -6.52 -4.60 38.38
C GLY A 163 -7.21 -5.80 37.72
N GLY A 164 -6.47 -6.86 37.42
CA GLY A 164 -7.00 -8.08 36.79
C GLY A 164 -7.33 -7.92 35.31
N ALA A 165 -7.96 -8.96 34.75
CA ALA A 165 -8.17 -9.09 33.30
C ALA A 165 -9.03 -7.97 32.69
N LEU A 166 -10.05 -7.48 33.41
CA LEU A 166 -10.92 -6.41 32.92
C LEU A 166 -10.16 -5.07 32.79
N ALA A 167 -9.32 -4.73 33.78
CA ALA A 167 -8.48 -3.55 33.71
C ALA A 167 -7.49 -3.63 32.55
N ALA A 168 -6.86 -4.79 32.37
CA ALA A 168 -5.96 -5.06 31.25
C ALA A 168 -6.65 -4.88 29.88
N ALA A 169 -7.87 -5.39 29.74
CA ALA A 169 -8.64 -5.27 28.51
C ALA A 169 -8.99 -3.82 28.19
N ILE A 170 -9.49 -3.07 29.18
CA ILE A 170 -9.85 -1.64 29.01
C ILE A 170 -8.61 -0.83 28.60
N VAL A 171 -7.52 -0.99 29.35
CA VAL A 171 -6.25 -0.30 29.08
C VAL A 171 -5.72 -0.65 27.69
N GLY A 172 -5.72 -1.94 27.33
CA GLY A 172 -5.28 -2.41 26.03
C GLY A 172 -6.06 -1.80 24.87
N VAL A 173 -7.39 -1.67 24.99
CA VAL A 173 -8.23 -1.03 23.97
C VAL A 173 -7.85 0.44 23.80
N PHE A 174 -7.75 1.21 24.89
CA PHE A 174 -7.44 2.64 24.81
C PHE A 174 -6.03 2.91 24.31
N VAL A 175 -5.03 2.15 24.75
CA VAL A 175 -3.64 2.31 24.27
C VAL A 175 -3.55 1.92 22.79
N SER A 176 -4.21 0.83 22.37
CA SER A 176 -4.24 0.42 20.96
C SER A 176 -4.93 1.47 20.08
N ALA A 177 -6.05 2.04 20.53
CA ALA A 177 -6.75 3.11 19.82
C ALA A 177 -5.89 4.39 19.72
N GLY A 178 -5.19 4.76 20.81
CA GLY A 178 -4.23 5.86 20.81
C GLY A 178 -3.08 5.65 19.82
N LEU A 179 -2.51 4.44 19.80
CA LEU A 179 -1.46 4.05 18.85
C LEU A 179 -1.96 4.11 17.41
N ALA A 180 -3.14 3.55 17.12
CA ALA A 180 -3.75 3.63 15.80
C ALA A 180 -3.96 5.09 15.37
N GLY A 181 -4.45 5.94 16.27
CA GLY A 181 -4.60 7.38 16.05
C GLY A 181 -3.27 8.07 15.72
N LEU A 182 -2.19 7.75 16.45
CA LEU A 182 -0.86 8.27 16.20
C LEU A 182 -0.32 7.85 14.82
N LEU A 183 -0.50 6.58 14.45
CA LEU A 183 -0.05 6.07 13.14
C LEU A 183 -0.83 6.70 11.99
N VAL A 184 -2.15 6.86 12.14
CA VAL A 184 -2.99 7.59 11.17
C VAL A 184 -2.55 9.04 11.06
N TRP A 185 -2.33 9.72 12.18
CA TRP A 185 -1.84 11.10 12.19
C TRP A 185 -0.51 11.21 11.45
N LEU A 186 0.47 10.36 11.77
CA LEU A 186 1.78 10.37 11.13
C LEU A 186 1.70 10.07 9.64
N GLY A 187 0.91 9.07 9.26
CA GLY A 187 0.68 8.68 7.87
C GLY A 187 0.09 9.82 7.04
N VAL A 188 -0.94 10.50 7.55
CA VAL A 188 -1.56 11.66 6.89
C VAL A 188 -0.57 12.82 6.78
N ARG A 189 0.20 13.10 7.82
CA ARG A 189 1.18 14.21 7.86
C ARG A 189 2.31 14.02 6.86
N LEU A 190 2.74 12.78 6.63
CA LEU A 190 3.83 12.43 5.72
C LEU A 190 3.36 12.02 4.33
N SER A 191 2.05 11.88 4.11
CA SER A 191 1.48 11.42 2.84
C SER A 191 1.92 12.22 1.60
N PRO A 192 2.15 13.55 1.62
CA PRO A 192 2.62 14.27 0.43
C PRO A 192 4.13 14.17 0.21
N LEU A 193 4.90 13.50 1.08
CA LEU A 193 6.36 13.53 1.06
C LEU A 193 6.96 13.09 -0.28
N ALA A 194 6.50 11.96 -0.83
CA ALA A 194 7.01 11.46 -2.11
C ALA A 194 6.71 12.44 -3.25
N ALA A 195 5.46 12.91 -3.33
CA ALA A 195 5.00 13.84 -4.35
C ALA A 195 5.71 15.21 -4.26
N LEU A 196 5.90 15.73 -3.04
CA LEU A 196 6.58 17.00 -2.80
C LEU A 196 8.08 16.90 -3.07
N SER A 197 8.70 15.76 -2.72
CA SER A 197 10.13 15.53 -3.01
C SER A 197 10.41 15.44 -4.51
N LEU A 198 9.48 14.84 -5.27
CA LEU A 198 9.49 14.94 -6.72
C LEU A 198 9.27 16.39 -7.16
N LEU A 199 8.21 17.06 -6.75
CA LEU A 199 7.93 18.43 -7.17
C LEU A 199 9.14 19.37 -6.96
N ARG A 200 9.79 19.30 -5.80
CA ARG A 200 10.95 20.14 -5.43
C ARG A 200 12.31 19.62 -5.94
N ARG A 201 12.37 18.45 -6.57
CA ARG A 201 13.62 17.77 -7.01
C ARG A 201 14.65 17.57 -5.88
N ARG A 202 14.22 17.55 -4.63
CA ARG A 202 15.03 17.28 -3.43
C ARG A 202 14.16 16.64 -2.37
N PHE A 203 14.78 15.94 -1.41
CA PHE A 203 14.04 15.34 -0.31
C PHE A 203 13.42 16.44 0.58
N ALA A 204 12.11 16.37 0.79
CA ALA A 204 11.32 17.48 1.35
C ALA A 204 10.55 17.09 2.64
N PHE A 205 11.20 16.37 3.56
CA PHE A 205 10.59 15.88 4.80
C PHE A 205 9.99 16.98 5.67
N GLY A 206 10.80 17.96 6.07
CA GLY A 206 10.34 19.05 6.95
C GLY A 206 9.21 19.87 6.31
N GLU A 207 9.26 20.05 4.98
CA GLU A 207 8.22 20.78 4.24
C GLU A 207 6.91 20.01 4.13
N ALA A 208 6.98 18.69 3.89
CA ALA A 208 5.80 17.84 3.88
C ALA A 208 5.13 17.82 5.26
N PHE A 209 5.94 17.65 6.30
CA PHE A 209 5.44 17.61 7.67
C PHE A 209 4.88 18.97 8.09
N ALA A 210 5.61 20.07 7.99
CA ALA A 210 5.08 21.39 8.36
C ALA A 210 3.87 21.79 7.49
N GLY A 211 3.96 21.57 6.18
CA GLY A 211 2.96 21.99 5.20
C GLY A 211 1.58 21.34 5.36
N THR A 212 1.50 20.13 5.92
CA THR A 212 0.20 19.46 6.17
C THR A 212 -0.56 20.02 7.36
N ALA A 213 0.05 20.84 8.22
CA ALA A 213 -0.60 21.29 9.47
C ALA A 213 -1.86 22.10 9.17
N GLY A 214 -1.76 23.00 8.19
CA GLY A 214 -2.87 23.84 7.74
C GLY A 214 -3.87 23.16 6.79
N ILE A 215 -3.73 21.86 6.53
CA ILE A 215 -4.67 21.07 5.70
C ILE A 215 -4.95 19.67 6.26
N PHE A 216 -4.61 19.41 7.54
CA PHE A 216 -4.63 18.07 8.11
C PHE A 216 -6.02 17.42 8.03
N TRP A 217 -7.05 18.07 8.56
CA TRP A 217 -8.41 17.53 8.59
C TRP A 217 -9.00 17.22 7.21
N PRO A 218 -8.97 18.13 6.22
CA PRO A 218 -9.47 17.79 4.90
C PRO A 218 -8.58 16.76 4.19
N LEU A 219 -7.27 16.69 4.47
CA LEU A 219 -6.39 15.65 3.95
C LEU A 219 -6.73 14.27 4.54
N MET A 220 -6.96 14.20 5.85
CA MET A 220 -7.43 13.00 6.55
C MET A 220 -8.78 12.54 5.99
N GLY A 221 -9.72 13.46 5.77
CA GLY A 221 -11.00 13.15 5.15
C GLY A 221 -10.87 12.59 3.72
N ALA A 222 -9.93 13.12 2.93
CA ALA A 222 -9.64 12.59 1.60
C ALA A 222 -9.09 11.16 1.67
N TRP A 223 -8.16 10.90 2.59
CA TRP A 223 -7.62 9.57 2.86
C TRP A 223 -8.71 8.60 3.29
N PHE A 224 -9.57 9.00 4.22
CA PHE A 224 -10.69 8.18 4.69
C PHE A 224 -11.62 7.75 3.54
N VAL A 225 -12.00 8.69 2.67
CA VAL A 225 -12.85 8.38 1.50
C VAL A 225 -12.14 7.43 0.53
N ALA A 226 -10.85 7.64 0.26
CA ALA A 226 -10.09 6.75 -0.62
C ALA A 226 -9.92 5.35 -0.02
N THR A 227 -9.66 5.24 1.28
CA THR A 227 -9.60 3.96 2.00
C THR A 227 -10.94 3.25 1.97
N LEU A 228 -12.06 3.96 2.18
CA LEU A 228 -13.39 3.37 2.09
C LEU A 228 -13.66 2.81 0.68
N ALA A 229 -13.33 3.57 -0.36
CA ALA A 229 -13.46 3.11 -1.75
C ALA A 229 -12.58 1.88 -2.02
N TRP A 230 -11.34 1.88 -1.52
CA TRP A 230 -10.44 0.73 -1.58
C TRP A 230 -11.04 -0.51 -0.90
N CYS A 231 -11.57 -0.38 0.32
CA CYS A 231 -12.19 -1.47 1.06
C CYS A 231 -13.42 -2.04 0.32
N VAL A 232 -14.27 -1.20 -0.25
CA VAL A 232 -15.45 -1.66 -1.02
C VAL A 232 -15.02 -2.44 -2.26
N LEU A 233 -14.06 -1.91 -3.03
CA LEU A 233 -13.55 -2.59 -4.22
C LEU A 233 -12.83 -3.89 -3.85
N GLY A 234 -12.06 -3.88 -2.77
CA GLY A 234 -11.37 -5.05 -2.21
C GLY A 234 -12.32 -6.13 -1.68
N ALA A 235 -13.44 -5.73 -1.08
CA ALA A 235 -14.47 -6.68 -0.64
C ALA A 235 -15.18 -7.33 -1.84
N ALA A 236 -15.60 -6.53 -2.84
CA ALA A 236 -16.22 -7.06 -4.06
C ALA A 236 -15.28 -8.04 -4.80
N ALA A 237 -14.02 -7.65 -4.89
CA ALA A 237 -12.92 -8.46 -5.36
C ALA A 237 -12.78 -9.81 -4.65
N PHE A 238 -12.69 -9.77 -3.32
CA PHE A 238 -12.56 -10.96 -2.49
C PHE A 238 -13.77 -11.88 -2.65
N LEU A 239 -14.99 -11.34 -2.66
CA LEU A 239 -16.21 -12.11 -2.89
C LEU A 239 -16.23 -12.78 -4.27
N ALA A 240 -15.68 -12.14 -5.31
CA ALA A 240 -15.56 -12.75 -6.62
C ALA A 240 -14.61 -13.96 -6.62
N VAL A 241 -13.48 -13.87 -5.91
CA VAL A 241 -12.54 -14.99 -5.75
C VAL A 241 -13.15 -16.11 -4.91
N LEU A 242 -13.85 -15.77 -3.83
CA LEU A 242 -14.56 -16.73 -2.98
C LEU A 242 -15.64 -17.51 -3.76
N SER A 243 -16.21 -16.89 -4.79
CA SER A 243 -17.20 -17.51 -5.68
C SER A 243 -16.59 -18.25 -6.87
N ALA A 244 -15.26 -18.32 -6.98
CA ALA A 244 -14.60 -19.01 -8.08
C ALA A 244 -14.86 -20.53 -8.00
N PRO A 245 -15.12 -21.22 -9.11
CA PRO A 245 -15.31 -22.66 -9.09
C PRO A 245 -13.98 -23.41 -8.85
N GLY A 246 -14.10 -24.64 -8.37
CA GLY A 246 -12.98 -25.58 -8.28
C GLY A 246 -11.97 -25.28 -7.17
N PRO A 247 -10.72 -25.77 -7.31
CA PRO A 247 -9.75 -25.77 -6.22
C PRO A 247 -9.41 -24.37 -5.67
N LEU A 248 -9.52 -23.33 -6.49
CA LEU A 248 -9.28 -21.96 -6.05
C LEU A 248 -10.34 -21.51 -5.05
N GLY A 249 -11.63 -21.63 -5.37
CA GLY A 249 -12.70 -21.26 -4.45
C GLY A 249 -12.71 -22.15 -3.20
N ASP A 250 -12.48 -23.44 -3.37
CA ASP A 250 -12.39 -24.40 -2.26
C ASP A 250 -11.27 -24.02 -1.29
N ALA A 251 -10.10 -23.59 -1.78
CA ALA A 251 -9.00 -23.11 -0.94
C ALA A 251 -9.40 -21.89 -0.10
N TYR A 252 -10.12 -20.91 -0.65
CA TYR A 252 -10.57 -19.76 0.13
C TYR A 252 -11.71 -20.11 1.10
N LEU A 253 -12.64 -20.98 0.70
CA LEU A 253 -13.77 -21.40 1.54
C LEU A 253 -13.35 -22.32 2.68
N SER A 254 -12.30 -23.12 2.47
CA SER A 254 -11.76 -24.03 3.49
C SER A 254 -11.31 -23.32 4.76
N GLY A 255 -10.88 -22.05 4.68
CA GLY A 255 -10.54 -21.23 5.84
C GLY A 255 -11.72 -20.92 6.78
N PHE A 256 -12.95 -21.18 6.34
CA PHE A 256 -14.16 -21.07 7.15
C PHE A 256 -14.67 -22.42 7.69
N ARG A 257 -13.93 -23.52 7.45
CA ARG A 257 -14.23 -24.86 7.99
C ARG A 257 -13.52 -25.03 9.33
N PHE A 258 -14.20 -24.67 10.41
CA PHE A 258 -13.66 -24.76 11.77
C PHE A 258 -13.71 -26.18 12.36
N ASP A 259 -14.40 -27.10 11.68
CA ASP A 259 -14.59 -28.50 12.05
C ASP A 259 -13.46 -29.42 11.60
N ASP A 260 -12.68 -29.00 10.60
CA ASP A 260 -11.52 -29.74 10.10
C ASP A 260 -10.29 -28.81 9.99
N PRO A 261 -9.38 -28.85 10.99
CA PRO A 261 -8.17 -28.03 11.00
C PRO A 261 -7.22 -28.28 9.82
N THR A 262 -7.30 -29.43 9.13
CA THR A 262 -6.42 -29.75 7.99
C THR A 262 -7.08 -29.47 6.63
N ALA A 263 -8.38 -29.20 6.60
CA ALA A 263 -9.09 -28.81 5.37
C ALA A 263 -8.42 -27.63 4.62
N PRO A 264 -7.94 -26.56 5.29
CA PRO A 264 -7.24 -25.47 4.60
C PRO A 264 -5.95 -25.90 3.92
N LEU A 265 -5.18 -26.76 4.59
CA LEU A 265 -3.90 -27.25 4.04
C LEU A 265 -4.13 -28.07 2.78
N ARG A 266 -5.07 -29.02 2.82
CA ARG A 266 -5.39 -29.89 1.68
C ARG A 266 -5.99 -29.11 0.50
N ALA A 267 -6.89 -28.17 0.77
CA ALA A 267 -7.48 -27.34 -0.28
C ALA A 267 -6.43 -26.41 -0.92
N TYR A 268 -5.50 -25.89 -0.12
CA TYR A 268 -4.39 -25.09 -0.61
C TYR A 268 -3.43 -25.92 -1.48
N ALA A 269 -3.03 -27.11 -1.04
CA ALA A 269 -2.23 -28.06 -1.83
C ALA A 269 -2.89 -28.36 -3.19
N ALA A 270 -4.17 -28.71 -3.18
CA ALA A 270 -4.93 -28.96 -4.41
C ALA A 270 -4.98 -27.73 -5.35
N ALA A 271 -5.04 -26.51 -4.80
CA ALA A 271 -5.00 -25.29 -5.59
C ALA A 271 -3.62 -25.03 -6.21
N LEU A 272 -2.53 -25.37 -5.51
CA LEU A 272 -1.16 -25.24 -6.02
C LEU A 272 -0.87 -26.20 -7.18
N GLU A 273 -1.41 -27.41 -7.12
CA GLU A 273 -1.27 -28.42 -8.17
C GLU A 273 -2.17 -28.15 -9.39
N SER A 274 -3.29 -27.45 -9.18
CA SER A 274 -4.27 -27.20 -10.23
C SER A 274 -3.81 -26.11 -11.20
N ARG A 275 -3.48 -26.52 -12.43
CA ARG A 275 -3.20 -25.60 -13.55
C ARG A 275 -4.37 -24.67 -13.85
N GLU A 276 -5.61 -25.13 -13.62
CA GLU A 276 -6.80 -24.30 -13.77
C GLU A 276 -6.86 -23.22 -12.68
N ALA A 277 -6.63 -23.58 -11.42
CA ALA A 277 -6.59 -22.63 -10.32
C ALA A 277 -5.49 -21.58 -10.51
N LEU A 278 -4.30 -21.97 -11.00
CA LEU A 278 -3.22 -21.03 -11.33
C LEU A 278 -3.61 -20.07 -12.46
N ARG A 279 -4.27 -20.55 -13.52
CA ARG A 279 -4.79 -19.70 -14.61
C ARG A 279 -5.86 -18.74 -14.12
N LEU A 280 -6.82 -19.23 -13.33
CA LEU A 280 -7.87 -18.40 -12.73
C LEU A 280 -7.27 -17.34 -11.79
N THR A 281 -6.25 -17.70 -11.02
CA THR A 281 -5.51 -16.76 -10.16
C THR A 281 -4.82 -15.69 -10.98
N ALA A 282 -4.16 -16.04 -12.09
CA ALA A 282 -3.53 -15.09 -12.99
C ALA A 282 -4.55 -14.11 -13.59
N VAL A 283 -5.69 -14.61 -14.08
CA VAL A 283 -6.77 -13.77 -14.63
C VAL A 283 -7.36 -12.88 -13.54
N ALA A 284 -7.67 -13.44 -12.38
CA ALA A 284 -8.20 -12.70 -11.23
C ALA A 284 -7.25 -11.59 -10.81
N ALA A 285 -5.94 -11.85 -10.75
CA ALA A 285 -4.94 -10.84 -10.41
C ALA A 285 -4.95 -9.67 -11.41
N VAL A 286 -5.06 -9.92 -12.73
CA VAL A 286 -5.14 -8.85 -13.73
C VAL A 286 -6.44 -8.05 -13.59
N VAL A 287 -7.57 -8.74 -13.45
CA VAL A 287 -8.89 -8.10 -13.22
C VAL A 287 -8.87 -7.25 -11.95
N MET A 288 -8.24 -7.74 -10.89
CA MET A 288 -8.05 -7.01 -9.64
C MET A 288 -7.32 -5.69 -9.85
N GLN A 289 -6.24 -5.67 -10.63
CA GLN A 289 -5.51 -4.44 -10.91
C GLN A 289 -6.36 -3.43 -11.69
N LEU A 290 -7.18 -3.90 -12.63
CA LEU A 290 -8.11 -3.04 -13.36
C LEU A 290 -9.17 -2.43 -12.45
N VAL A 291 -9.77 -3.24 -11.57
CA VAL A 291 -10.81 -2.81 -10.63
C VAL A 291 -10.25 -1.86 -9.58
N GLN A 292 -9.03 -2.10 -9.09
CA GLN A 292 -8.40 -1.28 -8.05
C GLN A 292 -7.76 0.00 -8.59
N LEU A 293 -7.47 0.08 -9.90
CA LEU A 293 -6.79 1.22 -10.51
C LEU A 293 -7.37 2.59 -10.09
N PRO A 294 -8.70 2.82 -10.09
CA PRO A 294 -9.26 4.10 -9.64
C PRO A 294 -8.90 4.45 -8.19
N ALA A 295 -8.91 3.48 -7.29
CA ALA A 295 -8.56 3.69 -5.89
C ALA A 295 -7.06 3.94 -5.70
N VAL A 296 -6.20 3.24 -6.45
CA VAL A 296 -4.75 3.54 -6.46
C VAL A 296 -4.48 4.95 -7.00
N LEU A 297 -5.20 5.37 -8.05
CA LEU A 297 -5.06 6.71 -8.60
C LEU A 297 -5.57 7.80 -7.66
N ALA A 298 -6.64 7.53 -6.91
CA ALA A 298 -7.10 8.41 -5.83
C ALA A 298 -6.04 8.55 -4.73
N TRP A 299 -5.43 7.43 -4.29
CA TRP A 299 -4.34 7.41 -3.31
C TRP A 299 -3.20 8.34 -3.72
N ARG A 300 -2.70 8.19 -4.95
CA ARG A 300 -1.64 9.04 -5.51
C ARG A 300 -2.08 10.49 -5.68
N GLY A 301 -3.33 10.69 -6.13
CA GLY A 301 -3.91 11.99 -6.39
C GLY A 301 -4.01 12.86 -5.14
N ILE A 302 -4.35 12.26 -3.99
CA ILE A 302 -4.39 12.93 -2.69
C ILE A 302 -3.02 13.50 -2.32
N GLY A 303 -1.97 12.66 -2.37
CA GLY A 303 -0.60 13.07 -2.09
C GLY A 303 -0.10 14.15 -3.03
N ALA A 304 -0.37 14.01 -4.34
CA ALA A 304 0.02 14.99 -5.35
C ALA A 304 -0.67 16.35 -5.17
N ARG A 305 -1.99 16.37 -4.91
CA ARG A 305 -2.73 17.62 -4.66
C ARG A 305 -2.28 18.30 -3.39
N ALA A 306 -2.00 17.53 -2.33
CA ALA A 306 -1.47 18.09 -1.10
C ALA A 306 -0.09 18.73 -1.34
N ALA A 307 0.81 18.06 -2.07
CA ALA A 307 2.11 18.62 -2.43
C ALA A 307 1.99 19.93 -3.23
N LEU A 308 1.11 19.99 -4.23
CA LEU A 308 0.86 21.20 -5.01
C LEU A 308 0.28 22.34 -4.15
N ALA A 309 -0.64 22.04 -3.24
CA ALA A 309 -1.21 23.02 -2.33
C ALA A 309 -0.18 23.58 -1.34
N ILE A 310 0.71 22.72 -0.82
CA ILE A 310 1.82 23.13 0.05
C ILE A 310 2.79 24.03 -0.71
N ALA A 311 3.17 23.66 -1.93
CA ALA A 311 4.07 24.46 -2.75
C ALA A 311 3.49 25.86 -3.04
N ALA A 312 2.24 25.93 -3.49
CA ALA A 312 1.56 27.19 -3.80
C ALA A 312 1.47 28.15 -2.60
N ARG A 313 1.22 27.62 -1.39
CA ARG A 313 1.16 28.45 -0.17
C ARG A 313 2.51 29.06 0.20
N ARG A 314 3.59 28.30 0.02
CA ARG A 314 4.95 28.79 0.30
C ARG A 314 5.37 29.86 -0.70
N ASP A 315 5.09 29.63 -1.98
CA ASP A 315 5.46 30.56 -3.05
C ASP A 315 4.66 31.87 -2.95
N ALA A 316 3.51 31.87 -2.26
CA ALA A 316 2.69 33.05 -1.98
C ALA A 316 3.04 33.78 -0.66
N ALA A 317 3.91 33.22 0.18
CA ALA A 317 4.33 33.89 1.41
C ALA A 317 5.27 35.06 1.07
N PRO A 318 5.02 36.29 1.55
CA PRO A 318 5.93 37.40 1.31
C PRO A 318 7.31 37.03 1.86
N VAL A 319 8.35 37.22 1.03
CA VAL A 319 9.73 37.18 1.49
C VAL A 319 9.84 38.33 2.48
N THR A 320 9.87 38.02 3.78
CA THR A 320 10.17 39.03 4.80
C THR A 320 11.58 39.55 4.50
N GLU A 321 11.65 40.75 3.91
CA GLU A 321 12.86 41.56 3.70
C GLU A 321 13.44 41.95 5.06
N GLU A 322 14.00 40.99 5.80
CA GLU A 322 14.68 41.25 7.07
C GLU A 322 16.20 41.08 6.96
N ALA A 323 16.77 41.15 5.75
CA ALA A 323 18.21 40.98 5.54
C ALA A 323 18.83 41.97 4.55
N SER A 324 18.37 43.23 4.53
CA SER A 324 19.02 44.32 3.78
C SER A 324 19.62 45.42 4.67
N ASP A 325 19.49 45.36 5.99
CA ASP A 325 20.00 46.40 6.90
C ASP A 325 20.99 45.84 7.95
N ALA A 326 21.94 45.00 7.52
CA ALA A 326 23.11 44.64 8.32
C ALA A 326 24.40 44.78 7.49
#